data_AF-A0A6J4VV62-F1
#
_entry.id   AF-A0A6J4VV62-F1
#
_cell.length_a   1.000
_cell.length_b   1.000
_cell.length_c   1.000
_cell.angle_alpha   90.00
_cell.angle_beta   90.00
_cell.angle_gamma   90.00
#
_symmetry.space_group_name_H-M   'P 1'
#
loop_
_entity.id
_entity.type
_entity.pdbx_description
1 polymer ?
#
loop_
_entity_poly.entity_id
_entity_poly.type
_entity_poly.pdbx_seq_one_letter_code
_entity_poly.pdbx_strand_id
1 'polypeptide(L)' 'MSEYIHKSHNVSILLYHLVFPAKYRRAVFDEQVDAVLKDVCLEIERR' A
#
# COMPACT_ATOMS: atom_id res chain seq x y z
N MET A 1 8.08 14.21 3.74
CA MET A 1 9.29 13.91 4.52
C MET A 1 9.06 12.61 5.22
N SER A 2 9.89 11.61 4.97
CA SER A 2 9.76 10.28 5.57
C SER A 2 10.11 10.34 7.06
N GLU A 3 9.27 9.75 7.90
CA GLU A 3 9.46 9.72 9.35
C GLU A 3 10.53 8.70 9.75
N TYR A 4 11.29 9.02 10.81
CA TYR A 4 12.28 8.10 11.37
C TYR A 4 11.61 7.15 12.35
N ILE A 5 11.77 5.85 12.13
CA ILE A 5 11.30 4.81 13.04
C ILE A 5 12.44 4.44 13.98
N HIS A 6 12.30 4.82 15.24
CA HIS A 6 13.25 4.49 16.30
C HIS A 6 12.79 3.24 17.07
N LYS A 7 13.68 2.25 17.17
CA LYS A 7 13.60 1.05 18.01
C LYS A 7 14.80 1.06 18.97
N SER A 8 14.75 0.25 20.04
CA SER A 8 15.76 0.26 21.12
C SER A 8 17.22 0.19 20.64
N HIS A 9 17.48 -0.45 19.50
CA HIS A 9 18.82 -0.59 18.91
C HIS A 9 18.87 -0.27 17.40
N ASN A 10 17.82 0.32 16.83
CA ASN A 10 17.75 0.56 15.39
C ASN A 10 17.02 1.86 15.08
N VAL A 11 17.55 2.65 14.16
CA VAL A 11 16.89 3.81 13.59
C VAL A 11 16.81 3.60 12.08
N SER A 12 15.61 3.62 11.53
CA SER A 12 15.38 3.36 10.10
C SER A 12 14.43 4.37 9.48
N ILE A 13 14.56 4.57 8.18
CA ILE A 13 13.61 5.29 7.34
C ILE A 13 13.18 4.32 6.24
N LEU A 14 11.87 4.08 6.13
CA LEU A 14 11.31 3.16 5.16
C LEU A 14 10.38 3.94 4.21
N LEU A 15 10.77 4.04 2.95
CA LEU A 15 9.96 4.63 1.88
C LEU A 15 9.93 3.66 0.71
N TYR A 16 8.74 3.21 0.32
CA TYR A 16 8.55 2.27 -0.77
C TYR A 16 7.60 2.86 -1.83
N HIS A 17 7.92 2.61 -3.10
CA HIS A 17 7.03 2.88 -4.23
C HIS A 17 6.64 1.54 -4.85
N LEU A 18 5.41 1.09 -4.60
CA LEU A 18 4.92 -0.22 -5.04
C LEU A 18 3.89 -0.05 -6.15
N VAL A 19 4.04 -0.81 -7.23
CA VAL A 19 3.14 -0.79 -8.40
C VAL A 19 2.79 -2.22 -8.78
N PHE A 20 1.49 -2.50 -8.93
CA PHE A 20 0.97 -3.83 -9.24
C PHE A 20 0.00 -3.80 -10.42
N PRO A 21 0.34 -4.40 -11.58
CA PRO A 21 -0.58 -4.45 -12.71
C PRO A 21 -1.67 -5.51 -12.52
N ALA A 22 -2.85 -5.27 -13.09
CA ALA A 22 -3.89 -6.27 -13.17
C ALA A 22 -3.45 -7.49 -13.99
N LYS A 23 -4.04 -8.66 -13.70
CA LYS A 23 -3.78 -9.90 -14.44
C LYS A 23 -4.05 -9.66 -15.94
N TYR A 24 -3.07 -10.01 -16.77
CA TYR A 24 -3.09 -9.77 -18.23
C TYR A 24 -3.22 -8.30 -18.66
N ARG A 25 -2.90 -7.34 -17.77
CA ARG A 25 -3.02 -5.88 -18.01
C ARG A 25 -4.40 -5.46 -18.53
N ARG A 26 -5.45 -6.18 -18.13
CA ARG A 26 -6.82 -5.84 -18.49
C ARG A 26 -7.25 -4.57 -17.75
N ALA A 27 -8.01 -3.70 -18.41
CA ALA A 27 -8.66 -2.56 -17.79
C ALA A 27 -9.87 -3.02 -16.98
N VAL A 28 -9.62 -3.49 -15.75
CA VAL A 28 -10.64 -4.04 -14.83
C VAL A 28 -10.96 -3.12 -13.65
N PHE A 29 -10.29 -1.97 -13.59
CA PHE A 29 -10.49 -0.97 -12.55
C PHE A 29 -11.59 -0.01 -13.00
N ASP A 30 -12.73 -0.10 -12.31
CA ASP A 30 -13.80 0.89 -12.33
C ASP A 30 -13.90 1.55 -10.94
N GLU A 31 -14.77 2.56 -10.79
CA GLU A 31 -14.92 3.30 -9.53
C GLU A 31 -15.28 2.40 -8.33
N GLN A 32 -16.04 1.33 -8.58
CA GLN A 32 -16.45 0.39 -7.53
C GLN A 32 -15.28 -0.52 -7.12
N VAL A 33 -14.56 -1.09 -8.08
CA VAL A 33 -13.39 -1.94 -7.84
C VAL A 33 -12.30 -1.16 -7.12
N ASP A 34 -12.07 0.11 -7.50
CA ASP A 34 -11.09 0.98 -6.86
C ASP A 34 -11.45 1.27 -5.39
N ALA A 35 -12.73 1.55 -5.10
CA ALA A 35 -13.20 1.78 -3.74
C ALA A 35 -13.00 0.54 -2.84
N VAL A 36 -13.43 -0.63 -3.33
CA VAL A 36 -13.29 -1.90 -2.60
C VAL A 36 -11.82 -2.25 -2.37
N LEU A 37 -10.96 -2.08 -3.38
CA LEU A 37 -9.54 -2.38 -3.26
C LEU A 37 -8.87 -1.48 -2.20
N LYS A 38 -9.21 -0.19 -2.20
CA LYS A 38 -8.72 0.75 -1.18
C LYS A 38 -9.13 0.32 0.23
N ASP A 39 -10.40 -0.03 0.43
CA ASP A 39 -10.91 -0.44 1.74
C ASP A 39 -10.23 -1.72 2.23
N VAL A 40 -10.02 -2.70 1.35
CA VAL A 40 -9.27 -3.92 1.66
C VAL A 40 -7.82 -3.60 2.06
N CYS A 41 -7.12 -2.72 1.35
CA CYS A 41 -5.76 -2.31 1.71
C CYS A 41 -5.70 -1.63 3.08
N LEU A 42 -6.66 -0.75 3.38
CA LEU A 42 -6.77 -0.10 4.69
C LEU A 42 -7.11 -1.10 5.81
N GLU A 43 -7.92 -2.12 5.53
CA GLU A 43 -8.19 -3.19 6.49
C GLU A 43 -6.92 -4.02 6.78
N ILE A 44 -6.13 -4.33 5.74
CA ILE A 44 -4.85 -5.05 5.88
C ILE A 44 -3.86 -4.23 6.71
N GLU A 45 -3.79 -2.91 6.51
CA GLU A 45 -2.93 -2.02 7.30
C GLU A 45 -3.25 -2.06 8.80
N ARG A 46 -4.53 -2.25 9.15
CA ARG A 46 -4.99 -2.30 10.54
C ARG A 46 -4.74 -3.63 11.25
N ARG A 47 -4.31 -4.67 10.53
CA ARG A 47 -3.99 -5.99 11.09
C ARG A 47 -2.55 -6.05 11.57
#